data_AF-A0A945F089-F1
#
_entry.id   AF-A0A945F089-F1
#
_cell.length_a   1.000
_cell.length_b   1.000
_cell.length_c   1.000
_cell.angle_alpha   90.00
_cell.angle_beta   90.00
_cell.angle_gamma   90.00
#
_symmetry.space_group_name_H-M   'P 1'
#
loop_
_entity.id
_entity.type
_entity.pdbx_description
1 polymer ?
#
loop_
_entity_poly.entity_id
_entity_poly.type
_entity_poly.pdbx_seq_one_letter_code
_entity_poly.pdbx_strand_id
1 'polypeptide(L)'
;MSKQHIEQEHNIDINSSIEDGTYYTKAMDWYFFKFCRPISDRVYAFIIMLLYLIAVYMLYTQIKSWFPLTVNRPIVLVNKDAQFKQVVVKMDNPYKNADLALLTFLLKNYVNIREEYIEGSLDLLKIDNRLRKVTNNSTREIAKEFQGSFDASDAKNPIKRLGKAGSRKINILSVDLDIKEQTLFEKITRINKIIELPRSAVIRYEAKELSSRREKEEVWEAEISFNYAGVIINKESKEMILTDFTVTNYKNKKIR
;
A
#
# COMPACT_ATOMS: atom_id res chain seq x y z
N MET A 1 13.74 -22.25 -83.55
CA MET A 1 12.59 -23.18 -83.63
C MET A 1 11.33 -22.38 -83.37
N SER A 2 10.48 -22.31 -84.39
CA SER A 2 9.36 -21.36 -84.53
C SER A 2 8.27 -21.61 -83.49
N LYS A 3 7.63 -20.55 -82.96
CA LYS A 3 6.46 -20.62 -82.05
C LYS A 3 5.38 -21.59 -82.55
N GLN A 4 5.29 -21.77 -83.86
CA GLN A 4 4.36 -22.69 -84.51
C GLN A 4 4.64 -24.17 -84.18
N HIS A 5 5.89 -24.57 -83.94
CA HIS A 5 6.19 -25.95 -83.51
C HIS A 5 5.79 -26.20 -82.06
N ILE A 6 5.95 -25.21 -81.17
CA ILE A 6 5.55 -25.31 -79.76
C ILE A 6 4.02 -25.35 -79.64
N GLU A 7 3.30 -24.56 -80.45
CA GLU A 7 1.84 -24.60 -80.51
C GLU A 7 1.32 -25.92 -81.09
N GLN A 8 2.00 -26.49 -82.08
CA GLN A 8 1.63 -27.79 -82.64
C GLN A 8 1.84 -28.94 -81.65
N GLU A 9 2.98 -28.99 -80.96
CA GLU A 9 3.26 -30.00 -79.92
C GLU A 9 2.26 -29.89 -78.76
N HIS A 10 1.92 -28.68 -78.33
CA HIS A 10 0.94 -28.45 -77.27
C HIS A 10 -0.48 -28.87 -77.68
N ASN A 11 -0.87 -28.65 -78.94
CA ASN A 11 -2.16 -29.08 -79.45
C ASN A 11 -2.25 -30.61 -79.59
N ILE A 12 -1.13 -31.28 -79.91
CA ILE A 12 -1.05 -32.75 -79.97
C ILE A 12 -1.17 -33.34 -78.55
N ASP A 13 -0.52 -32.74 -77.55
CA ASP A 13 -0.60 -33.17 -76.14
C ASP A 13 -1.99 -32.94 -75.51
N ILE A 14 -2.69 -31.87 -75.94
CA ILE A 14 -4.09 -31.66 -75.56
C ILE A 14 -4.98 -32.74 -76.18
N ASN A 15 -4.83 -33.01 -77.47
CA ASN A 15 -5.68 -33.98 -78.17
C ASN A 15 -5.50 -35.40 -77.61
N SER A 16 -4.26 -35.83 -77.34
CA SER A 16 -4.00 -37.12 -76.68
C SER A 16 -4.56 -37.16 -75.26
N SER A 17 -4.41 -36.08 -74.48
CA SER A 17 -4.95 -36.00 -73.12
C SER A 17 -6.49 -35.99 -73.10
N ILE A 18 -7.15 -35.50 -74.16
CA ILE A 18 -8.62 -35.54 -74.32
C ILE A 18 -9.07 -36.98 -74.60
N GLU A 19 -8.36 -37.70 -75.48
CA GLU A 19 -8.64 -39.10 -75.80
C GLU A 19 -8.45 -40.02 -74.59
N ASP A 20 -7.41 -39.77 -73.79
CA ASP A 20 -7.12 -40.51 -72.54
C ASP A 20 -8.00 -40.09 -71.34
N GLY A 21 -8.86 -39.07 -71.50
CA GLY A 21 -9.71 -38.53 -70.44
C GLY A 21 -8.99 -37.77 -69.32
N THR A 22 -7.65 -37.70 -69.37
CA THR A 22 -6.80 -37.03 -68.35
C THR A 22 -6.77 -35.50 -68.49
N TYR A 23 -7.26 -34.96 -69.61
CA TYR A 23 -7.36 -33.53 -69.82
C TYR A 23 -8.22 -32.86 -68.74
N TYR A 24 -9.37 -33.45 -68.41
CA TYR A 24 -10.29 -32.88 -67.43
C TYR A 24 -9.71 -32.89 -66.01
N THR A 25 -8.97 -33.93 -65.64
CA THR A 25 -8.31 -34.00 -64.33
C THR A 25 -7.18 -32.99 -64.23
N LYS A 26 -6.31 -32.88 -65.25
CA LYS A 26 -5.25 -31.85 -65.29
C LYS A 26 -5.81 -30.43 -65.28
N ALA A 27 -6.89 -30.17 -66.02
CA ALA A 27 -7.55 -28.86 -66.04
C ALA A 27 -8.14 -28.50 -64.67
N MET A 28 -8.73 -29.49 -63.98
CA MET A 28 -9.28 -29.34 -62.64
C MET A 28 -8.17 -29.11 -61.60
N ASP A 29 -7.07 -29.86 -61.67
CA ASP A 29 -5.91 -29.67 -60.80
C ASP A 29 -5.26 -28.29 -60.99
N TRP A 30 -5.17 -27.81 -62.24
CA TRP A 30 -4.71 -26.47 -62.53
C TRP A 30 -5.63 -25.40 -61.93
N TYR A 31 -6.96 -25.60 -62.03
CA TYR A 31 -7.93 -24.70 -61.41
C TYR A 31 -7.80 -24.68 -59.88
N PHE A 32 -7.69 -25.84 -59.25
CA PHE A 32 -7.48 -25.95 -57.80
C PHE A 32 -6.17 -25.32 -57.37
N PHE A 33 -5.08 -25.53 -58.12
CA PHE A 33 -3.79 -24.94 -57.83
C PHE A 33 -3.78 -23.42 -57.99
N LYS A 34 -4.44 -22.90 -59.03
CA LYS A 34 -4.43 -21.47 -59.35
C LYS A 34 -5.36 -20.66 -58.46
N PHE A 35 -6.52 -21.20 -58.10
CA PHE A 35 -7.56 -20.43 -57.40
C PHE A 35 -7.82 -20.92 -55.97
N CYS A 36 -7.95 -22.22 -55.75
CA CYS A 36 -8.30 -22.73 -54.42
C CYS A 36 -7.11 -22.69 -53.45
N ARG A 37 -5.91 -23.05 -53.91
CA ARG A 37 -4.72 -23.08 -53.05
C ARG A 37 -4.35 -21.71 -52.46
N PRO A 38 -4.31 -20.59 -53.22
CA PRO A 38 -4.02 -19.28 -52.65
C PRO A 38 -5.09 -18.80 -51.66
N ILE A 39 -6.35 -19.19 -51.85
CA ILE A 39 -7.44 -18.87 -50.90
C ILE A 39 -7.21 -19.65 -49.60
N SER A 40 -6.93 -20.95 -49.70
CA SER A 40 -6.62 -21.79 -48.53
C SER A 40 -5.41 -21.26 -47.76
N ASP A 41 -4.32 -20.91 -48.46
CA ASP A 41 -3.10 -20.38 -47.83
C ASP A 41 -3.37 -19.06 -47.07
N ARG A 42 -4.21 -18.18 -47.61
CA ARG A 42 -4.63 -16.94 -46.93
C ARG A 42 -5.46 -17.22 -45.68
N VAL A 43 -6.36 -18.20 -45.74
CA VAL A 43 -7.19 -18.60 -44.58
C VAL A 43 -6.30 -19.21 -43.49
N TYR A 44 -5.35 -20.08 -43.84
CA TYR A 44 -4.40 -20.62 -42.88
C TYR A 44 -3.53 -19.54 -42.25
N ALA A 45 -3.01 -18.60 -43.04
CA ALA A 45 -2.25 -17.46 -42.53
C ALA A 45 -3.08 -16.61 -41.55
N PHE A 46 -4.35 -16.38 -41.85
CA PHE A 46 -5.27 -15.64 -40.98
C PHE A 46 -5.51 -16.37 -39.64
N ILE A 47 -5.71 -17.69 -39.68
CA ILE A 47 -5.89 -18.50 -38.46
C ILE A 47 -4.63 -18.46 -37.60
N ILE A 48 -3.45 -18.60 -38.20
CA ILE A 48 -2.16 -18.52 -37.49
C ILE A 48 -1.97 -17.13 -36.85
N MET A 49 -2.30 -16.07 -37.59
CA MET A 49 -2.25 -14.70 -37.06
C MET A 49 -3.18 -14.51 -35.86
N LEU A 50 -4.38 -15.07 -35.91
CA LEU A 50 -5.35 -14.99 -34.82
C LEU A 50 -4.86 -15.74 -33.57
N LEU A 51 -4.30 -16.94 -33.74
CA LEU A 51 -3.67 -17.69 -32.65
C LEU A 51 -2.49 -16.93 -32.04
N TYR A 52 -1.67 -16.28 -32.87
CA TYR A 52 -0.56 -15.45 -32.40
C TYR A 52 -1.04 -14.26 -31.56
N LEU A 53 -2.10 -13.57 -31.99
CA LEU A 53 -2.69 -12.46 -31.22
C LEU A 53 -3.21 -12.93 -29.85
N ILE A 54 -3.85 -14.10 -29.80
CA ILE A 54 -4.33 -14.70 -28.54
C ILE A 54 -3.15 -15.00 -27.61
N ALA A 55 -2.06 -15.58 -28.13
CA ALA A 55 -0.86 -15.87 -27.36
C ALA A 55 -0.21 -14.58 -26.80
N VAL A 56 -0.10 -13.53 -27.61
CA VAL A 56 0.41 -12.22 -27.16
C VAL A 56 -0.49 -11.62 -26.07
N TYR A 57 -1.81 -11.72 -26.22
CA TYR A 57 -2.76 -11.25 -25.21
C TYR A 57 -2.60 -12.00 -23.88
N MET A 58 -2.49 -13.34 -23.92
CA MET A 58 -2.23 -14.13 -22.72
C MET A 58 -0.93 -13.72 -22.03
N LEU A 59 0.16 -13.57 -22.78
CA LEU A 59 1.44 -13.10 -22.25
C LEU A 59 1.32 -11.71 -21.60
N TYR A 60 0.60 -10.78 -22.24
CA TYR A 60 0.36 -9.45 -21.69
C TYR A 60 -0.38 -9.52 -20.34
N THR A 61 -1.44 -10.33 -20.25
CA THR A 61 -2.17 -10.51 -18.98
C THR A 61 -1.30 -11.13 -17.89
N GLN A 62 -0.42 -12.07 -18.26
CA GLN A 62 0.48 -12.74 -17.34
C GLN A 62 1.58 -11.80 -16.82
N ILE A 63 2.18 -10.97 -17.69
CA ILE A 63 3.13 -9.93 -17.28
C ILE A 63 2.47 -8.96 -16.30
N LYS A 64 1.24 -8.51 -16.59
CA LYS A 64 0.49 -7.61 -15.69
C LYS A 64 0.18 -8.26 -14.34
N SER A 65 -0.03 -9.58 -14.32
CA SER A 65 -0.25 -10.34 -13.09
C SER A 65 1.03 -10.57 -12.29
N TRP A 66 2.16 -10.82 -12.95
CA TRP A 66 3.45 -11.04 -12.31
C TRP A 66 4.09 -9.76 -11.80
N PHE A 67 3.91 -8.67 -12.55
CA PHE A 67 4.41 -7.34 -12.19
C PHE A 67 3.24 -6.37 -12.09
N PRO A 68 2.42 -6.48 -11.02
CA PRO A 68 1.45 -5.43 -10.74
C PRO A 68 2.25 -4.15 -10.48
N LEU A 69 2.14 -3.18 -11.40
CA LEU A 69 2.72 -1.84 -11.25
C LEU A 69 2.00 -1.10 -10.11
N THR A 70 2.33 -1.45 -8.87
CA THR A 70 1.85 -0.75 -7.68
C THR A 70 2.68 0.52 -7.52
N VAL A 71 2.14 1.65 -7.93
CA VAL A 71 2.76 2.95 -7.67
C VAL A 71 2.61 3.26 -6.19
N ASN A 72 3.62 2.92 -5.40
CA ASN A 72 3.68 3.29 -3.99
C ASN A 72 3.99 4.79 -3.89
N ARG A 73 2.95 5.59 -3.61
CA ARG A 73 3.15 7.03 -3.35
C ARG A 73 3.52 7.22 -1.87
N PRO A 74 4.69 7.80 -1.56
CA PRO A 74 5.03 8.08 -0.17
C PRO A 74 4.10 9.17 0.37
N ILE A 75 3.65 8.99 1.61
CA ILE A 75 2.97 10.05 2.38
C ILE A 75 4.09 10.92 2.95
N VAL A 76 4.15 12.18 2.52
CA VAL A 76 5.17 13.13 3.00
C VAL A 76 4.61 13.87 4.22
N LEU A 77 5.13 13.54 5.40
CA LEU A 77 4.90 14.33 6.61
C LEU A 77 5.95 15.44 6.67
N VAL A 78 5.55 16.66 6.30
CA VAL A 78 6.46 17.81 6.31
C VAL A 78 6.67 18.27 7.74
N ASN A 79 7.87 18.06 8.27
CA ASN A 79 8.32 18.71 9.49
C ASN A 79 9.05 20.00 9.10
N LYS A 80 8.40 21.16 9.27
CA LYS A 80 8.94 22.47 8.90
C LYS A 80 10.25 22.83 9.65
N ASP A 81 10.52 22.16 10.77
CA ASP A 81 11.66 22.46 11.65
C ASP A 81 12.81 21.44 11.56
N ALA A 82 12.73 20.43 10.68
CA ALA A 82 13.76 19.40 10.60
C ALA A 82 14.90 19.77 9.63
N GLN A 83 16.08 20.07 10.16
CA GLN A 83 17.33 20.24 9.38
C GLN A 83 17.98 18.90 8.95
N PHE A 84 17.38 17.75 9.25
CA PHE A 84 17.99 16.42 9.08
C PHE A 84 17.34 15.56 7.98
N LYS A 85 18.10 14.52 7.56
CA LYS A 85 17.80 13.54 6.51
C LYS A 85 16.38 12.96 6.61
N GLN A 86 15.65 13.02 5.51
CA GLN A 86 14.33 12.40 5.37
C GLN A 86 14.46 10.88 5.53
N VAL A 87 13.73 10.31 6.50
CA VAL A 87 13.69 8.86 6.72
C VAL A 87 12.38 8.34 6.17
N VAL A 88 12.46 7.44 5.19
CA VAL A 88 11.29 6.72 4.67
C VAL A 88 11.04 5.53 5.59
N VAL A 89 10.00 5.62 6.42
CA VAL A 89 9.58 4.52 7.28
C VAL A 89 8.42 3.79 6.60
N LYS A 90 8.60 2.50 6.33
CA LYS A 90 7.50 1.65 5.86
C LYS A 90 6.53 1.44 7.02
N MET A 91 5.30 1.93 6.88
CA MET A 91 4.25 1.68 7.86
C MET A 91 3.68 0.28 7.63
N ASP A 92 3.62 -0.52 8.69
CA ASP A 92 2.91 -1.79 8.65
C ASP A 92 1.41 -1.55 8.63
N ASN A 93 0.70 -2.30 7.79
CA ASN A 93 -0.73 -2.09 7.57
C ASN A 93 -1.43 -3.39 7.19
N PRO A 94 -2.12 -4.04 8.13
CA PRO A 94 -2.81 -5.29 7.87
C PRO A 94 -3.94 -5.17 6.84
N TYR A 95 -4.47 -3.96 6.59
CA TYR A 95 -5.66 -3.74 5.77
C TYR A 95 -5.40 -2.96 4.47
N LYS A 96 -4.13 -2.69 4.11
CA LYS A 96 -3.75 -1.88 2.92
C LYS A 96 -4.44 -0.50 2.82
N ASN A 97 -5.01 0.01 3.91
CA ASN A 97 -5.64 1.34 3.98
C ASN A 97 -4.66 2.40 4.52
N ALA A 98 -4.28 3.37 3.69
CA ALA A 98 -3.33 4.43 4.05
C ALA A 98 -3.72 5.19 5.33
N ASP A 99 -5.01 5.47 5.53
CA ASP A 99 -5.51 6.22 6.68
C ASP A 99 -5.26 5.46 8.00
N LEU A 100 -5.40 4.14 7.98
CA LEU A 100 -5.19 3.30 9.16
C LEU A 100 -3.71 3.20 9.54
N ALA A 101 -2.84 3.13 8.52
CA ALA A 101 -1.39 3.13 8.72
C ALA A 101 -0.93 4.45 9.34
N LEU A 102 -1.44 5.56 8.82
CA LEU A 102 -1.13 6.89 9.33
C LEU A 102 -1.69 7.10 10.75
N LEU A 103 -2.93 6.67 11.00
CA LEU A 103 -3.53 6.71 12.33
C LEU A 103 -2.70 5.93 13.35
N THR A 104 -2.29 4.71 12.99
CA THR A 104 -1.40 3.88 13.83
C THR A 104 -0.09 4.60 14.12
N PHE A 105 0.50 5.26 13.12
CA PHE A 105 1.71 6.04 13.30
C PHE A 105 1.49 7.24 14.24
N LEU A 106 0.42 7.99 14.07
CA LEU A 106 0.08 9.14 14.91
C LEU A 106 -0.16 8.74 16.36
N LEU A 107 -0.86 7.63 16.58
CA LEU A 107 -1.10 7.05 17.89
C LEU A 107 0.21 6.62 18.58
N LYS A 108 1.08 5.90 17.85
CA LYS A 108 2.40 5.50 18.37
C LYS A 108 3.23 6.71 18.75
N ASN A 109 3.27 7.73 17.89
CA ASN A 109 4.00 8.96 18.13
C ASN A 109 3.42 9.73 19.33
N TYR A 110 2.10 9.78 19.48
CA TYR A 110 1.45 10.42 20.63
C TYR A 110 1.83 9.75 21.95
N VAL A 111 1.77 8.41 22.02
CA VAL A 111 2.18 7.66 23.22
C VAL A 111 3.65 7.88 23.53
N ASN A 112 4.53 7.83 22.53
CA ASN A 112 5.95 8.09 22.74
C ASN A 112 6.18 9.50 23.29
N ILE A 113 5.62 10.54 22.67
CA ILE A 113 5.77 11.92 23.15
C ILE A 113 5.19 12.09 24.56
N ARG A 114 4.07 11.43 24.87
CA ARG A 114 3.39 11.55 26.17
C ARG A 114 4.06 10.77 27.29
N GLU A 115 4.63 9.59 27.02
CA GLU A 115 5.11 8.66 28.06
C GLU A 115 6.64 8.55 28.14
N GLU A 116 7.35 8.81 27.04
CA GLU A 116 8.81 8.70 26.97
C GLU A 116 9.49 9.84 27.74
N TYR A 117 10.62 9.52 28.37
CA TYR A 117 11.45 10.46 29.08
C TYR A 117 12.91 10.16 28.79
N ILE A 118 13.60 11.03 28.06
CA ILE A 118 14.99 10.79 27.67
C ILE A 118 15.91 11.50 28.67
N GLU A 119 17.09 10.96 28.92
CA GLU A 119 18.12 11.64 29.72
C GLU A 119 18.42 13.03 29.14
N GLY A 120 18.54 14.05 30.00
CA GLY A 120 18.70 15.43 29.52
C GLY A 120 17.45 16.03 28.85
N SER A 121 16.28 15.41 28.98
CA SER A 121 14.98 16.01 28.60
C SER A 121 14.47 17.04 29.61
N LEU A 122 15.21 17.27 30.70
CA LEU A 122 14.95 18.27 31.74
C LEU A 122 15.25 19.71 31.36
N ASP A 123 15.78 19.94 30.16
CA ASP A 123 15.86 21.29 29.62
C ASP A 123 14.44 21.87 29.50
N LEU A 124 14.22 23.04 30.12
CA LEU A 124 12.92 23.73 30.11
C LEU A 124 12.34 23.84 28.69
N LEU A 125 13.20 24.06 27.69
CA LEU A 125 12.82 24.14 26.27
C LEU A 125 12.31 22.81 25.71
N LYS A 126 12.87 21.67 26.11
CA LYS A 126 12.42 20.35 25.66
C LYS A 126 11.10 19.96 26.31
N ILE A 127 10.93 20.30 27.59
CA ILE A 127 9.68 20.12 28.32
C ILE A 127 8.57 20.97 27.70
N ASP A 128 8.85 22.25 27.43
CA ASP A 128 7.88 23.16 26.79
C ASP A 128 7.47 22.65 25.40
N ASN A 129 8.43 22.25 24.57
CA ASN A 129 8.14 21.67 23.26
C ASN A 129 7.29 20.41 23.36
N ARG A 130 7.51 19.57 24.38
CA ARG A 130 6.70 18.37 24.62
C ARG A 130 5.29 18.73 25.07
N LEU A 131 5.15 19.63 26.05
CA LEU A 131 3.87 20.14 26.51
C LEU A 131 3.08 20.71 25.33
N ARG A 132 3.70 21.53 24.49
CA ARG A 132 3.08 22.09 23.28
C ARG A 132 2.64 20.99 22.31
N LYS A 133 3.48 19.99 22.03
CA LYS A 133 3.14 18.88 21.13
C LYS A 133 1.97 18.03 21.63
N VAL A 134 1.90 17.74 22.93
CA VAL A 134 0.77 16.99 23.49
C VAL A 134 -0.48 17.87 23.52
N THR A 135 -0.36 19.13 23.92
CA THR A 135 -1.49 20.09 23.98
C THR A 135 -2.11 20.33 22.61
N ASN A 136 -1.32 20.45 21.56
CA ASN A 136 -1.82 20.67 20.20
C ASN A 136 -2.56 19.45 19.61
N ASN A 137 -2.26 18.24 20.10
CA ASN A 137 -2.88 16.99 19.63
C ASN A 137 -3.91 16.43 20.63
N SER A 138 -4.33 17.22 21.62
CA SER A 138 -5.28 16.77 22.64
C SER A 138 -6.36 17.81 22.91
N THR A 139 -7.49 17.34 23.44
CA THR A 139 -8.53 18.24 23.95
C THR A 139 -8.04 18.98 25.20
N ARG A 140 -8.69 20.10 25.51
CA ARG A 140 -8.32 20.96 26.66
C ARG A 140 -8.31 20.20 27.99
N GLU A 141 -9.19 19.22 28.16
CA GLU A 141 -9.29 18.42 29.38
C GLU A 141 -8.05 17.52 29.55
N ILE A 142 -7.70 16.78 28.50
CA ILE A 142 -6.52 15.91 28.49
C ILE A 142 -5.22 16.72 28.57
N ALA A 143 -5.16 17.89 27.93
CA ALA A 143 -4.02 18.78 28.02
C ALA A 143 -3.80 19.27 29.46
N LYS A 144 -4.86 19.64 30.18
CA LYS A 144 -4.78 20.04 31.59
C LYS A 144 -4.35 18.89 32.49
N GLU A 145 -4.91 17.70 32.30
CA GLU A 145 -4.51 16.50 33.04
C GLU A 145 -3.01 16.21 32.84
N PHE A 146 -2.54 16.28 31.60
CA PHE A 146 -1.14 16.07 31.29
C PHE A 146 -0.25 17.16 31.88
N GLN A 147 -0.62 18.44 31.80
CA GLN A 147 0.11 19.54 32.43
C GLN A 147 0.19 19.36 33.95
N GLY A 148 -0.91 18.96 34.60
CA GLY A 148 -0.95 18.69 36.04
C GLY A 148 0.01 17.59 36.48
N SER A 149 0.32 16.62 35.61
CA SER A 149 1.34 15.60 35.91
C SER A 149 2.77 16.14 36.04
N PHE A 150 3.02 17.37 35.57
CA PHE A 150 4.30 18.07 35.72
C PHE A 150 4.31 19.07 36.88
N ASP A 151 3.21 19.22 37.62
CA ASP A 151 3.18 20.11 38.78
C ASP A 151 4.18 19.65 39.84
N ALA A 152 4.85 20.61 40.48
CA ALA A 152 5.87 20.34 41.49
C ALA A 152 5.30 19.66 42.76
N SER A 153 4.00 19.83 43.00
CA SER A 153 3.26 19.24 44.11
C SER A 153 2.97 17.74 43.92
N ASP A 154 2.98 17.22 42.69
CA ASP A 154 2.68 15.81 42.44
C ASP A 154 3.90 14.92 42.72
N ALA A 155 3.71 13.90 43.57
CA ALA A 155 4.71 12.88 43.85
C ALA A 155 5.00 11.98 42.63
N LYS A 156 4.05 11.88 41.70
CA LYS A 156 4.19 11.10 40.46
C LYS A 156 4.92 11.86 39.34
N ASN A 157 5.30 13.11 39.58
CA ASN A 157 5.97 13.94 38.59
C ASN A 157 7.24 13.24 38.07
N PRO A 158 7.33 12.97 36.75
CA PRO A 158 8.45 12.23 36.18
C PRO A 158 9.79 12.96 36.39
N ILE A 159 9.79 14.29 36.42
CA ILE A 159 10.98 15.12 36.69
C ILE A 159 11.54 14.84 38.09
N LYS A 160 10.66 14.78 39.08
CA LYS A 160 11.04 14.55 40.48
C LYS A 160 11.44 13.09 40.71
N ARG A 161 10.76 12.16 40.05
CA ARG A 161 10.97 10.71 40.22
C ARG A 161 12.24 10.21 39.54
N LEU A 162 12.51 10.63 38.30
CA LEU A 162 13.62 10.14 37.49
C LEU A 162 14.87 11.02 37.62
N GLY A 163 14.70 12.32 37.88
CA GLY A 163 15.81 13.28 37.96
C GLY A 163 16.58 13.44 36.64
N LYS A 164 17.73 14.12 36.69
CA LYS A 164 18.54 14.48 35.50
C LYS A 164 19.14 13.28 34.75
N ALA A 165 19.42 12.19 35.46
CA ALA A 165 20.08 10.99 34.93
C ALA A 165 19.10 9.83 34.66
N GLY A 166 17.81 10.01 34.97
CA GLY A 166 16.81 8.98 34.74
C GLY A 166 16.23 9.05 33.33
N SER A 167 15.98 7.89 32.73
CA SER A 167 15.28 7.77 31.47
C SER A 167 14.15 6.75 31.57
N ARG A 168 13.10 6.95 30.78
CA ARG A 168 11.98 6.05 30.56
C ARG A 168 11.80 5.90 29.06
N LYS A 169 12.27 4.78 28.52
CA LYS A 169 12.11 4.47 27.10
C LYS A 169 10.83 3.66 26.90
N ILE A 170 10.08 4.00 25.86
CA ILE A 170 8.83 3.33 25.52
C ILE A 170 9.04 2.44 24.30
N ASN A 171 8.67 1.17 24.42
CA ASN A 171 8.64 0.22 23.32
C ASN A 171 7.21 -0.24 23.08
N ILE A 172 6.64 0.08 21.93
CA ILE A 172 5.25 -0.23 21.63
C ILE A 172 5.14 -1.68 21.14
N LEU A 173 4.36 -2.48 21.85
CA LEU A 173 4.19 -3.91 21.59
C LEU A 173 3.05 -4.15 20.59
N SER A 174 1.86 -3.59 20.84
CA SER A 174 0.71 -3.72 19.94
C SER A 174 -0.11 -2.43 19.90
N VAL A 175 -0.79 -2.23 18.76
CA VAL A 175 -1.81 -1.20 18.58
C VAL A 175 -3.06 -1.91 18.09
N ASP A 176 -3.99 -2.11 18.99
CA ASP A 176 -5.25 -2.78 18.74
C ASP A 176 -6.31 -1.71 18.48
N LEU A 177 -6.69 -1.57 17.22
CA LEU A 177 -7.73 -0.64 16.79
C LEU A 177 -9.08 -1.33 16.96
N ASP A 178 -10.04 -0.66 17.60
CA ASP A 178 -11.41 -1.16 17.74
C ASP A 178 -12.16 -1.00 16.41
N ILE A 179 -11.73 -1.80 15.44
CA ILE A 179 -12.39 -1.95 14.16
C ILE A 179 -13.53 -2.90 14.44
N LYS A 180 -14.78 -2.44 14.26
CA LYS A 180 -15.94 -3.33 14.27
C LYS A 180 -15.70 -4.42 13.23
N GLU A 181 -15.22 -5.58 13.66
CA GLU A 181 -14.98 -6.72 12.78
C GLU A 181 -16.33 -7.16 12.26
N GLN A 182 -16.60 -6.81 11.00
CA GLN A 182 -17.70 -7.43 10.31
C GLN A 182 -17.26 -8.81 9.81
N THR A 183 -18.19 -9.75 9.90
CA THR A 183 -18.08 -11.19 9.68
C THR A 183 -17.22 -11.57 8.47
N LEU A 184 -16.62 -12.77 8.50
CA LEU A 184 -15.76 -13.34 7.44
C LEU A 184 -16.32 -13.19 6.00
N PHE A 185 -17.65 -13.20 5.83
CA PHE A 185 -18.33 -12.98 4.56
C PHE A 185 -18.17 -11.55 3.99
N GLU A 186 -18.00 -10.54 4.86
CA GLU A 186 -17.79 -9.15 4.46
C GLU A 186 -16.32 -8.86 4.12
N LYS A 187 -15.36 -9.63 4.66
CA LYS A 187 -13.94 -9.56 4.28
C LYS A 187 -13.70 -9.93 2.81
N ILE A 188 -14.47 -10.88 2.26
CA ILE A 188 -14.29 -11.41 0.89
C ILE A 188 -14.92 -10.47 -0.16
N THR A 189 -15.98 -9.73 0.20
CA THR A 189 -16.73 -8.87 -0.73
C THR A 189 -16.23 -7.42 -0.81
N ARG A 190 -15.28 -7.01 0.05
CA ARG A 190 -14.89 -5.60 0.24
C ARG A 190 -13.46 -5.27 -0.20
N ILE A 191 -13.08 -5.65 -1.42
CA ILE A 191 -11.78 -5.24 -1.99
C ILE A 191 -11.69 -3.70 -2.17
N ASN A 192 -12.80 -2.95 -2.11
CA ASN A 192 -12.83 -1.50 -2.43
C ASN A 192 -13.78 -0.62 -1.57
N LYS A 193 -14.19 -1.01 -0.35
CA LYS A 193 -15.07 -0.15 0.48
C LYS A 193 -14.37 0.42 1.70
N ILE A 194 -14.57 1.73 1.88
CA ILE A 194 -14.05 2.61 2.93
C ILE A 194 -14.32 1.96 4.30
N ILE A 195 -13.24 1.57 5.00
CA ILE A 195 -13.33 1.16 6.41
C ILE A 195 -13.64 2.42 7.20
N GLU A 196 -14.74 2.43 7.94
CA GLU A 196 -15.00 3.50 8.90
C GLU A 196 -13.82 3.58 9.87
N LEU A 197 -13.21 4.77 9.97
CA LEU A 197 -12.07 4.97 10.86
C LEU A 197 -12.50 4.70 12.31
N PRO A 198 -11.77 3.84 13.05
CA PRO A 198 -12.07 3.59 14.45
C PRO A 198 -11.90 4.88 15.25
N ARG A 199 -12.64 5.03 16.35
CA ARG A 199 -12.57 6.20 17.25
C ARG A 199 -11.84 5.90 18.56
N SER A 200 -11.50 4.62 18.77
CA SER A 200 -10.84 4.10 19.95
C SER A 200 -9.72 3.14 19.54
N ALA A 201 -8.65 3.16 20.34
CA ALA A 201 -7.53 2.25 20.21
C ALA A 201 -7.01 1.85 21.59
N VAL A 202 -6.54 0.62 21.69
CA VAL A 202 -5.83 0.10 22.85
C VAL A 202 -4.37 -0.09 22.45
N ILE A 203 -3.45 0.53 23.17
CA ILE A 203 -2.02 0.49 22.87
C ILE A 203 -1.32 -0.16 24.04
N ARG A 204 -0.64 -1.27 23.77
CA ARG A 204 0.20 -1.96 24.76
C ARG A 204 1.64 -1.57 24.53
N TYR A 205 2.30 -1.15 25.60
CA TYR A 205 3.69 -0.74 25.53
C TYR A 205 4.46 -1.17 26.78
N GLU A 206 5.75 -1.38 26.57
CA GLU A 206 6.73 -1.67 27.60
C GLU A 206 7.49 -0.38 27.92
N ALA A 207 7.51 -0.01 29.20
CA ALA A 207 8.27 1.11 29.73
C ALA A 207 9.52 0.58 30.43
N LYS A 208 10.69 0.89 29.87
CA LYS A 208 11.99 0.60 30.50
C LYS A 208 12.49 1.85 31.19
N GLU A 209 12.42 1.85 32.52
CA GLU A 209 12.96 2.91 33.36
C GLU A 209 14.38 2.58 33.76
N LEU A 210 15.32 3.42 33.30
CA LEU A 210 16.72 3.37 33.71
C LEU A 210 16.94 4.52 34.69
N SER A 211 17.16 4.20 35.97
CA SER A 211 17.66 5.15 36.96
C SER A 211 19.07 4.74 37.38
N SER A 212 19.85 5.66 37.95
CA SER A 212 21.28 5.48 38.28
C SER A 212 21.62 4.25 39.12
N ARG A 213 20.63 3.53 39.67
CA ARG A 213 20.82 2.29 40.46
C ARG A 213 19.82 1.17 40.19
N ARG A 214 18.79 1.37 39.35
CA ARG A 214 17.73 0.38 39.13
C ARG A 214 17.22 0.46 37.70
N GLU A 215 17.14 -0.71 37.07
CA GLU A 215 16.39 -0.93 35.84
C GLU A 215 15.04 -1.53 36.22
N LYS A 216 13.96 -0.97 35.66
CA LYS A 216 12.61 -1.45 35.89
C LYS A 216 11.89 -1.54 34.56
N GLU A 217 11.35 -2.73 34.28
CA GLU A 217 10.50 -2.96 33.13
C GLU A 217 9.06 -3.06 33.61
N GLU A 218 8.17 -2.27 33.00
CA GLU A 218 6.75 -2.30 33.29
C GLU A 218 5.95 -2.37 32.01
N VAL A 219 4.86 -3.13 32.01
CA VAL A 219 3.94 -3.21 30.88
C VAL A 219 2.69 -2.40 31.19
N TRP A 220 2.34 -1.53 30.26
CA TRP A 220 1.24 -0.58 30.36
C TRP A 220 0.30 -0.74 29.18
N GLU A 221 -0.97 -0.42 29.42
CA GLU A 221 -2.03 -0.39 28.44
C GLU A 221 -2.71 0.98 28.45
N ALA A 222 -2.66 1.65 27.31
CA ALA A 222 -3.28 2.94 27.08
C ALA A 222 -4.54 2.77 26.23
N GLU A 223 -5.69 3.07 26.83
CA GLU A 223 -6.96 3.22 26.12
C GLU A 223 -7.07 4.66 25.64
N ILE A 224 -7.13 4.84 24.32
CA ILE A 224 -7.12 6.16 23.69
C ILE A 224 -8.39 6.31 22.85
N SER A 225 -9.14 7.37 23.11
CA SER A 225 -10.19 7.84 22.19
C SER A 225 -9.69 9.06 21.44
N PHE A 226 -9.99 9.14 20.15
CA PHE A 226 -9.48 10.19 19.27
C PHE A 226 -10.48 10.57 18.19
N ASN A 227 -10.28 11.75 17.64
CA ASN A 227 -10.95 12.24 16.44
C ASN A 227 -9.90 12.38 15.34
N TYR A 228 -10.16 11.74 14.21
CA TYR A 228 -9.31 11.74 13.03
C TYR A 228 -10.18 11.57 11.78
N ALA A 229 -10.04 12.49 10.82
CA ALA A 229 -10.88 12.52 9.62
C ALA A 229 -10.23 11.88 8.38
N GLY A 230 -9.03 11.31 8.52
CA GLY A 230 -8.31 10.66 7.41
C GLY A 230 -7.50 11.63 6.55
N VAL A 231 -7.00 11.13 5.43
CA VAL A 231 -6.20 11.93 4.50
C VAL A 231 -7.09 12.46 3.37
N ILE A 232 -7.13 13.79 3.21
CA ILE A 232 -7.81 14.41 2.08
C ILE A 232 -6.81 14.60 0.96
N ILE A 233 -6.97 13.85 -0.14
CA ILE A 233 -6.19 14.05 -1.36
C ILE A 233 -6.93 15.05 -2.22
N ASN A 234 -6.36 16.25 -2.39
CA ASN A 234 -6.92 17.22 -3.32
C ASN A 234 -6.72 16.69 -4.76
N LYS A 235 -7.82 16.50 -5.49
CA LYS A 235 -7.80 15.93 -6.84
C LYS A 235 -7.10 16.82 -7.86
N GLU A 236 -7.05 18.14 -7.62
CA GLU A 236 -6.50 19.13 -8.56
C GLU A 236 -5.00 19.36 -8.33
N SER A 237 -4.57 19.66 -7.10
CA SER A 237 -3.15 19.88 -6.79
C SER A 237 -2.36 18.58 -6.60
N LYS A 238 -3.05 17.44 -6.46
CA LYS A 238 -2.48 16.14 -6.00
C LYS A 238 -1.76 16.25 -4.65
N GLU A 239 -1.95 17.35 -3.93
CA GLU A 239 -1.40 17.56 -2.60
C GLU A 239 -2.26 16.84 -1.58
N MET A 240 -1.55 16.29 -0.59
CA MET A 240 -2.11 15.50 0.48
C MET A 240 -2.25 16.40 1.70
N ILE A 241 -3.49 16.68 2.13
CA ILE A 241 -3.76 17.44 3.34
C ILE A 241 -4.01 16.44 4.46
N LEU A 242 -3.13 16.44 5.47
CA LEU A 242 -3.38 15.72 6.72
C LEU A 242 -4.48 16.45 7.48
N THR A 243 -5.51 15.72 7.90
CA THR A 243 -6.50 16.25 8.83
C THR A 243 -5.95 16.24 10.26
N ASP A 244 -6.47 17.16 11.08
CA ASP A 244 -6.06 17.29 12.47
C ASP A 244 -6.37 16.02 13.27
N PHE A 245 -5.39 15.55 14.03
CA PHE A 245 -5.53 14.42 14.95
C PHE A 245 -5.66 14.96 16.37
N THR A 246 -6.78 14.64 17.02
CA THR A 246 -7.06 15.13 18.39
C THR A 246 -7.46 13.99 19.32
N VAL A 247 -6.73 13.84 20.41
CA VAL A 247 -7.03 12.87 21.47
C VAL A 247 -8.09 13.44 22.41
N THR A 248 -9.21 12.72 22.52
CA THR A 248 -10.37 13.10 23.34
C THR A 248 -10.36 12.44 24.71
N ASN A 249 -9.86 11.22 24.81
CA ASN A 249 -9.73 10.50 26.07
C ASN A 249 -8.43 9.70 26.10
N TYR A 250 -7.82 9.60 27.29
CA TYR A 250 -6.61 8.81 27.49
C TYR A 250 -6.63 8.23 28.91
N LYS A 251 -6.68 6.90 29.00
CA LYS A 251 -6.56 6.18 30.27
C LYS A 251 -5.37 5.25 30.19
N ASN A 252 -4.55 5.26 31.22
CA ASN A 252 -3.35 4.45 31.27
C ASN A 252 -3.40 3.50 32.47
N LYS A 253 -3.22 2.21 32.22
CA LYS A 253 -3.31 1.15 33.22
C LYS A 253 -2.04 0.31 33.21
N LYS A 254 -1.46 0.11 34.39
CA LYS A 254 -0.35 -0.82 34.57
C LYS A 254 -0.87 -2.27 34.56
N ILE A 255 -0.28 -3.12 33.74
CA ILE A 255 -0.58 -4.56 33.66
C ILE A 255 0.43 -5.37 34.46
N ARG A 256 1.73 -5.07 34.31
CA ARG A 256 2.83 -5.85 34.90
C ARG A 256 3.95 -4.93 35.39
#